data_AF-A0A8A3P8B3-F1
#
_entry.id   AF-A0A8A3P8B3-F1
#
_cell.length_a   1.000
_cell.length_b   1.000
_cell.length_c   1.000
_cell.angle_alpha   90.00
_cell.angle_beta   90.00
_cell.angle_gamma   90.00
#
_symmetry.space_group_name_H-M   'P 1'
#
loop_
_entity.id
_entity.type
_entity.pdbx_description
1 polymer ?
#
loop_
_entity_poly.entity_id
_entity_poly.type
_entity_poly.pdbx_seq_one_letter_code
_entity_poly.pdbx_strand_id
1 'polypeptide(L)'
;MASCAADPKIGGASATLVVHNKDETFLTKLGSAVYLNEQYLVKSMTGAAGASDCQSGPCAAFRFKALRTVIMQWYKQSIFGHQMIVNEDRHLTTCLLQKGWRVVYIPDVVVSTDTPTTLRRWILQQVRWARAIHIESFHRPDVYVMQSPILFFSSLRREFEALVLPVTVLLYITSGYVLFRTFTFQDYVRRRCLTVLYLFLRNPYRPSLSEWLWSIPGNAFYTIPLPAVSTWSLLTVLHDSWGTTMRSTKELSTQSSELRKKAWEVGFFVLWMGILGAAAGRFVGGMLMLAPSQMNVCVLGGAIPSLAIFTLWMVMAE
;
A
#
# COMPACT_ATOMS: atom_id res chain seq x y z
N MET A 1 -25.10 -3.22 4.20
CA MET A 1 -25.42 -4.40 5.06
C MET A 1 -26.60 -5.22 4.56
N ALA A 2 -27.59 -4.64 3.86
CA ALA A 2 -28.70 -5.39 3.25
C ALA A 2 -28.22 -6.54 2.32
N SER A 3 -27.11 -6.36 1.60
CA SER A 3 -26.49 -7.41 0.76
C SER A 3 -26.01 -8.63 1.56
N CYS A 4 -25.39 -8.41 2.73
CA CYS A 4 -24.99 -9.51 3.61
C CYS A 4 -26.19 -10.30 4.12
N ALA A 5 -27.29 -9.62 4.46
CA ALA A 5 -28.50 -10.29 4.94
C ALA A 5 -29.19 -11.10 3.82
N ALA A 6 -29.21 -10.57 2.59
CA ALA A 6 -29.89 -11.15 1.44
C ALA A 6 -29.21 -12.41 0.88
N ASP A 7 -27.87 -12.47 0.84
CA ASP A 7 -27.14 -13.65 0.34
C ASP A 7 -26.61 -14.50 1.51
N PRO A 8 -27.13 -15.74 1.70
CA PRO A 8 -26.68 -16.63 2.78
C PRO A 8 -25.24 -17.11 2.62
N LYS A 9 -24.60 -16.92 1.46
CA LYS A 9 -23.19 -17.29 1.21
C LYS A 9 -22.20 -16.19 1.59
N ILE A 10 -22.66 -14.98 1.92
CA ILE A 10 -21.79 -13.89 2.36
C ILE A 10 -21.46 -14.05 3.83
N GLY A 11 -20.17 -14.21 4.14
CA GLY A 11 -19.63 -14.31 5.49
C GLY A 11 -19.21 -12.97 6.08
N GLY A 12 -18.89 -12.00 5.23
CA GLY A 12 -18.48 -10.66 5.68
C GLY A 12 -18.61 -9.59 4.61
N ALA A 13 -18.65 -8.33 5.05
CA ALA A 13 -18.54 -7.17 4.18
C ALA A 13 -17.76 -6.02 4.81
N SER A 14 -17.29 -5.11 3.96
CA SER A 14 -16.73 -3.82 4.36
C SER A 14 -17.34 -2.66 3.57
N ALA A 15 -17.26 -1.46 4.13
CA ALA A 15 -17.79 -0.23 3.54
C ALA A 15 -16.71 0.57 2.79
N THR A 16 -17.14 1.51 1.95
CA THR A 16 -16.28 2.55 1.39
C THR A 16 -15.74 3.44 2.50
N LEU A 17 -14.45 3.75 2.44
CA LEU A 17 -13.80 4.65 3.39
C LEU A 17 -13.49 5.98 2.72
N VAL A 18 -13.84 7.08 3.40
CA VAL A 18 -13.47 8.46 3.03
C VAL A 18 -12.68 9.10 4.16
N VAL A 19 -11.77 10.01 3.82
CA VAL A 19 -10.93 10.65 4.84
C VAL A 19 -11.68 11.82 5.48
N HIS A 20 -11.85 11.77 6.79
CA HIS A 20 -12.50 12.82 7.58
C HIS A 20 -11.63 14.07 7.68
N ASN A 21 -10.39 13.90 8.16
CA ASN A 21 -9.43 14.98 8.36
C ASN A 21 -8.70 15.41 7.07
N LYS A 22 -9.38 15.35 5.91
CA LYS A 22 -8.75 15.56 4.59
C LYS A 22 -8.14 16.95 4.42
N ASP A 23 -8.68 17.96 5.11
CA ASP A 23 -8.24 19.36 5.02
C ASP A 23 -7.28 19.78 6.15
N GLU A 24 -6.82 18.86 7.00
CA GLU A 24 -5.95 19.18 8.14
C GLU A 24 -4.50 19.52 7.71
N THR A 25 -3.92 18.74 6.81
CA THR A 25 -2.58 19.00 6.25
C THR A 25 -2.52 18.72 4.74
N PHE A 26 -1.46 19.18 4.09
CA PHE A 26 -1.20 18.80 2.69
C PHE A 26 -1.14 17.28 2.51
N LEU A 27 -0.60 16.56 3.51
CA LEU A 27 -0.49 15.11 3.50
C LEU A 27 -1.86 14.43 3.61
N THR A 28 -2.74 14.90 4.49
CA THR A 28 -4.08 14.32 4.63
C THR A 28 -4.90 14.53 3.35
N LYS A 29 -4.66 15.62 2.62
CA LYS A 29 -5.29 15.89 1.33
C LYS A 29 -4.83 14.93 0.24
N LEU A 30 -3.52 14.68 0.17
CA LEU A 30 -2.96 13.64 -0.69
C LEU A 30 -3.50 12.26 -0.31
N GLY A 31 -3.52 11.93 0.99
CA GLY A 31 -4.08 10.68 1.52
C GLY A 31 -5.55 10.49 1.15
N SER A 32 -6.36 11.54 1.24
CA SER A 32 -7.77 11.52 0.79
C SER A 32 -7.89 11.16 -0.68
N ALA A 33 -7.07 11.76 -1.55
CA ALA A 33 -7.04 11.40 -2.96
C ALA A 33 -6.63 9.93 -3.20
N VAL A 34 -5.72 9.37 -2.40
CA VAL A 34 -5.35 7.94 -2.47
C VAL A 34 -6.53 7.03 -2.12
N TYR A 35 -7.30 7.38 -1.08
CA TYR A 35 -8.50 6.64 -0.69
C TYR A 35 -9.57 6.66 -1.80
N LEU A 36 -9.81 7.84 -2.38
CA LEU A 36 -10.80 8.02 -3.45
C LEU A 36 -10.46 7.27 -4.74
N ASN A 37 -9.17 7.09 -5.04
CA ASN A 37 -8.72 6.46 -6.27
C ASN A 37 -8.32 4.99 -6.08
N GLU A 38 -7.15 4.77 -5.50
CA GLU A 38 -6.50 3.45 -5.51
C GLU A 38 -7.21 2.49 -4.57
N GLN A 39 -7.55 2.92 -3.34
CA GLN A 39 -8.23 2.04 -2.39
C GLN A 39 -9.62 1.65 -2.86
N TYR A 40 -10.38 2.61 -3.37
CA TYR A 40 -11.72 2.34 -3.91
C TYR A 40 -11.66 1.33 -5.06
N LEU A 41 -10.77 1.53 -6.03
CA LEU A 41 -10.67 0.67 -7.21
C LEU A 41 -10.27 -0.76 -6.83
N VAL A 42 -9.23 -0.92 -6.01
CA VAL A 42 -8.72 -2.25 -5.61
C VAL A 42 -9.78 -3.03 -4.84
N LYS A 43 -10.46 -2.38 -3.89
CA LYS A 43 -11.53 -3.03 -3.09
C LYS A 43 -12.76 -3.34 -3.92
N SER A 44 -13.12 -2.46 -4.86
CA SER A 44 -14.26 -2.69 -5.76
C SER A 44 -14.01 -3.88 -6.69
N MET A 45 -12.77 -4.04 -7.19
CA MET A 45 -12.40 -5.12 -8.10
C MET A 45 -12.52 -6.49 -7.45
N THR A 46 -11.86 -6.71 -6.30
CA THR A 46 -11.93 -8.00 -5.59
C THR A 46 -13.28 -8.20 -4.91
N GLY A 47 -13.91 -7.14 -4.43
CA GLY A 47 -15.24 -7.17 -3.83
C GLY A 47 -16.35 -7.53 -4.81
N ALA A 48 -16.28 -7.09 -6.08
CA ALA A 48 -17.22 -7.50 -7.13
C ALA A 48 -17.17 -9.01 -7.41
N ALA A 49 -16.00 -9.63 -7.21
CA ALA A 49 -15.84 -11.08 -7.29
C ALA A 49 -16.33 -11.82 -6.03
N GLY A 50 -16.78 -11.11 -4.99
CA GLY A 50 -17.08 -11.69 -3.68
C GLY A 50 -15.84 -12.29 -2.99
N ALA A 51 -14.67 -11.82 -3.37
CA ALA A 51 -13.36 -12.29 -2.90
C ALA A 51 -12.53 -11.11 -2.39
N SER A 52 -13.17 -10.16 -1.70
CA SER A 52 -12.44 -9.07 -1.02
C SER A 52 -11.43 -9.70 -0.07
N ASP A 53 -10.17 -9.35 -0.22
CA ASP A 53 -9.05 -9.97 0.50
C ASP A 53 -8.78 -9.31 1.85
N CYS A 54 -9.47 -8.21 2.16
CA CYS A 54 -9.41 -7.54 3.44
C CYS A 54 -10.74 -6.82 3.74
N GLN A 55 -11.27 -6.99 4.95
CA GLN A 55 -12.39 -6.20 5.47
C GLN A 55 -11.85 -5.12 6.41
N SER A 56 -11.83 -3.87 5.97
CA SER A 56 -11.20 -2.79 6.75
C SER A 56 -11.91 -2.54 8.08
N GLY A 57 -11.13 -2.49 9.17
CA GLY A 57 -11.60 -2.28 10.53
C GLY A 57 -12.55 -1.11 10.80
N PRO A 58 -12.44 0.08 10.15
CA PRO A 58 -13.34 1.20 10.46
C PRO A 58 -14.82 0.88 10.24
N CYS A 59 -15.16 0.00 9.30
CA CYS A 59 -16.52 -0.50 9.16
C CYS A 59 -16.54 -1.84 8.41
N ALA A 60 -16.72 -2.90 9.18
CA ALA A 60 -16.91 -4.25 8.69
C ALA A 60 -18.11 -4.90 9.38
N ALA A 61 -18.81 -5.76 8.63
CA ALA A 61 -19.89 -6.60 9.15
C ALA A 61 -19.53 -8.07 8.95
N PHE A 62 -19.86 -8.91 9.93
CA PHE A 62 -19.56 -10.34 9.89
C PHE A 62 -20.82 -11.15 10.18
N ARG A 63 -21.05 -12.20 9.39
CA ARG A 63 -22.10 -13.17 9.67
C ARG A 63 -21.65 -14.05 10.82
N PHE A 64 -22.43 -14.07 11.90
CA PHE A 64 -22.08 -14.82 13.11
C PHE A 64 -21.83 -16.32 12.85
N LYS A 65 -22.64 -16.96 11.99
CA LYS A 65 -22.44 -18.35 11.56
C LYS A 65 -21.07 -18.56 10.90
N ALA A 66 -20.60 -17.60 10.11
CA ALA A 66 -19.30 -17.66 9.47
C ALA A 66 -18.17 -17.45 10.49
N LEU A 67 -18.28 -16.42 11.33
CA LEU A 67 -17.28 -16.10 12.34
C LEU A 67 -17.00 -17.26 13.31
N ARG A 68 -18.04 -17.96 13.77
CA ARG A 68 -17.92 -19.14 14.65
C ARG A 68 -17.02 -20.23 14.08
N THR A 69 -16.93 -20.36 12.76
CA THR A 69 -16.13 -21.40 12.09
C THR A 69 -14.65 -21.04 11.97
N VAL A 70 -14.28 -19.78 12.20
CA VAL A 70 -12.92 -19.28 11.94
C VAL A 70 -12.26 -18.60 13.14
N ILE A 71 -13.01 -18.24 14.20
CA ILE A 71 -12.51 -17.41 15.30
C ILE A 71 -11.26 -17.97 15.98
N MET A 72 -11.19 -19.28 16.21
CA MET A 72 -10.02 -19.91 16.85
C MET A 72 -8.81 -19.99 15.91
N GLN A 73 -9.05 -20.15 14.60
CA GLN A 73 -7.99 -20.13 13.59
C GLN A 73 -7.42 -18.72 13.47
N TRP A 74 -8.30 -17.72 13.39
CA TRP A 74 -7.96 -16.31 13.33
C TRP A 74 -7.11 -15.88 14.54
N TYR A 75 -7.56 -16.16 15.76
CA TYR A 75 -6.88 -15.76 16.98
C TYR A 75 -5.50 -16.42 17.17
N LYS A 76 -5.30 -17.62 16.61
CA LYS A 76 -4.07 -18.41 16.76
C LYS A 76 -3.14 -18.29 15.54
N GLN A 77 -3.27 -17.22 14.75
CA GLN A 77 -2.41 -17.04 13.58
C GLN A 77 -0.93 -17.12 13.96
N SER A 78 -0.21 -18.00 13.26
CA SER A 78 1.24 -18.03 13.33
C SER A 78 1.84 -18.32 11.95
N ILE A 79 3.00 -17.73 11.71
CA ILE A 79 3.80 -17.94 10.50
C ILE A 79 5.23 -18.26 10.93
N PHE A 80 5.79 -19.35 10.43
CA PHE A 80 7.12 -19.84 10.82
C PHE A 80 7.33 -19.97 12.35
N GLY A 81 6.29 -20.37 13.08
CA GLY A 81 6.31 -20.50 14.55
C GLY A 81 6.19 -19.18 15.31
N HIS A 82 6.06 -18.05 14.62
CA HIS A 82 5.90 -16.73 15.18
C HIS A 82 4.42 -16.34 15.24
N GLN A 83 3.91 -15.98 16.42
CA GLN A 83 2.51 -15.56 16.58
C GLN A 83 2.33 -14.13 16.09
N MET A 84 1.37 -13.91 15.19
CA MET A 84 1.18 -12.60 14.57
C MET A 84 0.26 -11.71 15.41
N ILE A 85 0.67 -10.45 15.61
CA ILE A 85 -0.13 -9.37 16.25
C ILE A 85 -0.59 -8.34 15.20
N VAL A 86 0.17 -8.21 14.12
CA VAL A 86 -0.19 -7.42 12.94
C VAL A 86 -0.97 -8.34 12.02
N ASN A 87 -2.08 -7.85 11.40
CA ASN A 87 -2.85 -8.50 10.31
C ASN A 87 -4.27 -9.01 10.64
N GLU A 88 -4.86 -8.59 11.77
CA GLU A 88 -6.17 -9.08 12.25
C GLU A 88 -7.29 -9.10 11.19
N ASP A 89 -7.57 -7.95 10.55
CA ASP A 89 -8.66 -7.78 9.59
C ASP A 89 -8.53 -8.70 8.36
N ARG A 90 -7.31 -8.77 7.82
CA ARG A 90 -7.03 -9.51 6.60
C ARG A 90 -6.98 -11.00 6.88
N HIS A 91 -6.35 -11.43 7.97
CA HIS A 91 -6.31 -12.83 8.32
C HIS A 91 -7.70 -13.40 8.58
N LEU A 92 -8.55 -12.65 9.30
CA LEU A 92 -9.95 -13.02 9.48
C LEU A 92 -10.65 -13.20 8.13
N THR A 93 -10.43 -12.27 7.20
CA THR A 93 -10.97 -12.32 5.84
C THR A 93 -10.48 -13.56 5.09
N THR A 94 -9.18 -13.86 5.15
CA THR A 94 -8.59 -15.06 4.55
C THR A 94 -9.23 -16.33 5.10
N CYS A 95 -9.40 -16.44 6.43
CA CYS A 95 -10.05 -17.60 7.04
C CYS A 95 -11.50 -17.78 6.54
N LEU A 96 -12.25 -16.68 6.37
CA LEU A 96 -13.60 -16.74 5.80
C LEU A 96 -13.59 -17.27 4.36
N LEU A 97 -12.71 -16.73 3.51
CA LEU A 97 -12.55 -17.18 2.13
C LEU A 97 -12.17 -18.67 2.06
N GLN A 98 -11.30 -19.15 2.94
CA GLN A 98 -10.91 -20.57 3.01
C GLN A 98 -12.06 -21.50 3.34
N LYS A 99 -12.99 -21.05 4.17
CA LYS A 99 -14.20 -21.80 4.52
C LYS A 99 -15.29 -21.69 3.45
N GLY A 100 -14.99 -21.08 2.30
CA GLY A 100 -15.92 -20.93 1.17
C GLY A 100 -16.93 -19.81 1.33
N TRP A 101 -16.76 -18.92 2.32
CA TRP A 101 -17.59 -17.74 2.45
C TRP A 101 -17.20 -16.69 1.43
N ARG A 102 -18.19 -15.98 0.89
CA ARG A 102 -17.95 -14.79 0.08
C ARG A 102 -17.73 -13.60 0.99
N VAL A 103 -16.79 -12.74 0.63
CA VAL A 103 -16.52 -11.47 1.31
C VAL A 103 -16.67 -10.34 0.31
N VAL A 104 -17.56 -9.40 0.61
CA VAL A 104 -17.95 -8.35 -0.35
C VAL A 104 -17.53 -6.96 0.11
N TYR A 105 -17.33 -6.07 -0.86
CA TYR A 105 -17.18 -4.65 -0.64
C TYR A 105 -18.49 -3.96 -1.01
N ILE A 106 -19.02 -3.11 -0.13
CA ILE A 106 -20.30 -2.41 -0.34
C ILE A 106 -19.99 -0.94 -0.64
N PRO A 107 -20.00 -0.53 -1.91
CA PRO A 107 -19.59 0.81 -2.30
C PRO A 107 -20.55 1.90 -1.75
N ASP A 108 -21.85 1.60 -1.69
CA ASP A 108 -22.89 2.58 -1.32
C ASP A 108 -22.93 2.95 0.17
N VAL A 109 -22.21 2.20 1.02
CA VAL A 109 -22.05 2.55 2.44
C VAL A 109 -20.74 3.30 2.58
N VAL A 110 -20.81 4.56 2.98
CA VAL A 110 -19.64 5.44 3.11
C VAL A 110 -19.37 5.72 4.58
N VAL A 111 -18.14 5.49 5.01
CA VAL A 111 -17.69 5.69 6.40
C VAL A 111 -16.47 6.59 6.41
N SER A 112 -16.49 7.57 7.32
CA SER A 112 -15.37 8.49 7.50
C SER A 112 -14.31 7.87 8.43
N THR A 113 -13.05 7.99 8.05
CA THR A 113 -11.89 7.54 8.83
C THR A 113 -10.80 8.60 8.81
N ASP A 114 -9.91 8.58 9.80
CA ASP A 114 -8.76 9.47 9.81
C ASP A 114 -7.59 8.87 9.02
N THR A 115 -6.77 9.75 8.46
CA THR A 115 -5.47 9.41 7.87
C THR A 115 -4.35 10.12 8.63
N PRO A 116 -3.12 9.55 8.69
CA PRO A 116 -2.02 10.20 9.39
C PRO A 116 -1.69 11.58 8.83
N THR A 117 -1.34 12.51 9.73
CA THR A 117 -1.04 13.92 9.39
C THR A 117 0.43 14.16 9.05
N THR A 118 1.32 13.24 9.40
CA THR A 118 2.77 13.30 9.13
C THR A 118 3.23 12.18 8.21
N LEU A 119 4.23 12.48 7.35
CA LEU A 119 4.72 11.54 6.34
C LEU A 119 5.29 10.27 6.96
N ARG A 120 6.00 10.40 8.09
CA ARG A 120 6.53 9.25 8.86
C ARG A 120 5.41 8.29 9.28
N ARG A 121 4.35 8.81 9.92
CA ARG A 121 3.20 7.98 10.35
C ARG A 121 2.46 7.37 9.16
N TRP A 122 2.35 8.10 8.05
CA TRP A 122 1.74 7.59 6.83
C TRP A 122 2.54 6.43 6.23
N ILE A 123 3.87 6.55 6.11
CA ILE A 123 4.75 5.47 5.63
C ILE A 123 4.64 4.24 6.52
N LEU A 124 4.68 4.42 7.86
CA LEU A 124 4.52 3.32 8.82
C LEU A 124 3.17 2.61 8.68
N GLN A 125 2.10 3.37 8.42
CA GLN A 125 0.79 2.79 8.12
C GLN A 125 0.83 1.96 6.83
N GLN A 126 1.47 2.44 5.76
CA GLN A 126 1.60 1.68 4.52
C GLN A 126 2.43 0.41 4.70
N VAL A 127 3.55 0.48 5.43
CA VAL A 127 4.39 -0.68 5.76
C VAL A 127 3.59 -1.73 6.51
N ARG A 128 2.77 -1.33 7.49
CA ARG A 128 1.90 -2.26 8.22
C ARG A 128 0.90 -2.96 7.29
N TRP A 129 0.27 -2.23 6.37
CA TRP A 129 -0.69 -2.80 5.43
C TRP A 129 -0.05 -3.71 4.39
N ALA A 130 1.13 -3.35 3.88
CA ALA A 130 1.89 -4.19 2.96
C ALA A 130 2.47 -5.44 3.67
N ARG A 131 2.86 -5.34 4.94
CA ARG A 131 3.29 -6.51 5.73
C ARG A 131 2.16 -7.52 5.89
N ALA A 132 0.97 -7.04 6.25
CA ALA A 132 -0.26 -7.84 6.33
C ALA A 132 -0.52 -8.64 5.04
N ILE A 133 -0.30 -8.03 3.89
CA ILE A 133 -0.38 -8.68 2.59
C ILE A 133 0.61 -9.85 2.49
N HIS A 134 1.89 -9.60 2.73
CA HIS A 134 2.93 -10.63 2.57
C HIS A 134 2.75 -11.79 3.57
N ILE A 135 2.32 -11.50 4.81
CA ILE A 135 1.99 -12.52 5.81
C ILE A 135 0.96 -13.50 5.23
N GLU A 136 -0.15 -13.01 4.68
CA GLU A 136 -1.18 -13.88 4.09
C GLU A 136 -0.70 -14.58 2.82
N SER A 137 0.09 -13.90 1.98
CA SER A 137 0.71 -14.49 0.79
C SER A 137 1.55 -15.71 1.11
N PHE A 138 2.32 -15.68 2.20
CA PHE A 138 3.12 -16.83 2.64
C PHE A 138 2.34 -17.84 3.45
N HIS A 139 1.46 -17.38 4.34
CA HIS A 139 0.74 -18.25 5.25
C HIS A 139 -0.29 -19.11 4.50
N ARG A 140 -1.06 -18.52 3.58
CA ARG A 140 -2.19 -19.19 2.90
C ARG A 140 -2.27 -18.84 1.41
N PRO A 141 -1.24 -19.21 0.61
CA PRO A 141 -1.22 -18.95 -0.83
C PRO A 141 -2.35 -19.68 -1.58
N ASP A 142 -2.85 -20.79 -1.04
CA ASP A 142 -3.95 -21.58 -1.59
C ASP A 142 -5.24 -20.79 -1.75
N VAL A 143 -5.49 -19.77 -0.91
CA VAL A 143 -6.68 -18.92 -1.05
C VAL A 143 -6.73 -18.23 -2.40
N TYR A 144 -5.58 -17.82 -2.94
CA TYR A 144 -5.55 -17.14 -4.22
C TYR A 144 -5.89 -18.07 -5.39
N VAL A 145 -5.65 -19.38 -5.24
CA VAL A 145 -5.98 -20.39 -6.27
C VAL A 145 -7.42 -20.91 -6.11
N MET A 146 -7.93 -20.96 -4.88
CA MET A 146 -9.29 -21.43 -4.58
C MET A 146 -10.39 -20.41 -4.89
N GLN A 147 -10.04 -19.13 -4.92
CA GLN A 147 -10.98 -18.02 -5.08
C GLN A 147 -11.04 -17.54 -6.54
N SER A 148 -11.73 -16.41 -6.76
CA SER A 148 -11.85 -15.80 -8.08
C SER A 148 -10.49 -15.55 -8.74
N PRO A 149 -10.36 -15.80 -10.07
CA PRO A 149 -9.17 -15.39 -10.84
C PRO A 149 -8.83 -13.90 -10.68
N ILE A 150 -9.83 -13.05 -10.42
CA ILE A 150 -9.61 -11.62 -10.17
C ILE A 150 -8.74 -11.41 -8.92
N LEU A 151 -9.02 -12.16 -7.84
CA LEU A 151 -8.22 -12.10 -6.63
C LEU A 151 -6.81 -12.65 -6.90
N PHE A 152 -6.70 -13.78 -7.61
CA PHE A 152 -5.40 -14.36 -7.99
C PHE A 152 -4.52 -13.33 -8.73
N PHE A 153 -5.03 -12.75 -9.81
CA PHE A 153 -4.27 -11.78 -10.62
C PHE A 153 -3.95 -10.50 -9.84
N SER A 154 -4.86 -10.02 -9.00
CA SER A 154 -4.63 -8.85 -8.14
C SER A 154 -3.48 -9.09 -7.15
N SER A 155 -3.47 -10.26 -6.51
CA SER A 155 -2.41 -10.64 -5.57
C SER A 155 -1.09 -10.91 -6.27
N LEU A 156 -1.10 -11.65 -7.39
CA LEU A 156 0.10 -11.93 -8.18
C LEU A 156 0.76 -10.63 -8.66
N ARG A 157 -0.04 -9.68 -9.18
CA ARG A 157 0.46 -8.37 -9.59
C ARG A 157 1.15 -7.63 -8.45
N ARG A 158 0.55 -7.62 -7.27
CA ARG A 158 1.08 -6.94 -6.08
C ARG A 158 2.42 -7.51 -5.62
N GLU A 159 2.55 -8.84 -5.57
CA GLU A 159 3.81 -9.50 -5.22
C GLU A 159 4.87 -9.34 -6.31
N PHE A 160 4.46 -9.42 -7.58
CA PHE A 160 5.35 -9.18 -8.72
C PHE A 160 5.91 -7.75 -8.72
N GLU A 161 5.06 -6.75 -8.50
CA GLU A 161 5.47 -5.34 -8.39
C GLU A 161 6.49 -5.13 -7.25
N ALA A 162 6.30 -5.79 -6.10
CA ALA A 162 7.19 -5.68 -4.95
C ALA A 162 8.61 -6.20 -5.20
N LEU A 163 8.76 -7.20 -6.07
CA LEU A 163 10.05 -7.84 -6.39
C LEU A 163 10.70 -7.24 -7.65
N VAL A 164 9.91 -6.99 -8.68
CA VAL A 164 10.41 -6.66 -10.01
C VAL A 164 10.72 -5.17 -10.15
N LEU A 165 9.94 -4.28 -9.52
CA LEU A 165 10.19 -2.84 -9.66
C LEU A 165 11.53 -2.41 -9.06
N PRO A 166 11.94 -2.81 -7.84
CA PRO A 166 13.26 -2.45 -7.32
C PRO A 166 14.38 -2.96 -8.21
N VAL A 167 14.31 -4.21 -8.68
CA VAL A 167 15.31 -4.79 -9.59
C VAL A 167 15.37 -4.04 -10.91
N THR A 168 14.22 -3.66 -11.47
CA THR A 168 14.15 -2.89 -12.71
C THR A 168 14.81 -1.52 -12.55
N VAL A 169 14.56 -0.83 -11.45
CA VAL A 169 15.18 0.49 -11.18
C VAL A 169 16.70 0.35 -10.99
N LEU A 170 17.16 -0.67 -10.25
CA LEU A 170 18.58 -0.93 -10.06
C LEU A 170 19.31 -1.28 -11.36
N LEU A 171 18.71 -2.15 -12.18
CA LEU A 171 19.23 -2.49 -13.51
C LEU A 171 19.26 -1.26 -14.42
N TYR A 172 18.22 -0.42 -14.36
CA TYR A 172 18.20 0.82 -15.11
C TYR A 172 19.36 1.73 -14.68
N ILE A 173 19.57 1.95 -13.38
CA ILE A 173 20.65 2.82 -12.88
C ILE A 173 22.04 2.34 -13.32
N THR A 174 22.30 1.04 -13.36
CA THR A 174 23.62 0.49 -13.71
C THR A 174 23.83 0.37 -15.21
N SER A 175 22.88 -0.24 -15.91
CA SER A 175 23.02 -0.62 -17.33
C SER A 175 22.22 0.27 -18.29
N GLY A 176 21.23 1.01 -17.81
CA GLY A 176 20.29 1.78 -18.65
C GLY A 176 19.21 0.92 -19.27
N TYR A 177 19.22 -0.38 -19.01
CA TYR A 177 18.22 -1.31 -19.47
C TYR A 177 16.95 -1.17 -18.64
N VAL A 178 15.81 -1.02 -19.31
CA VAL A 178 14.48 -1.01 -18.69
C VAL A 178 13.82 -2.36 -18.97
N LEU A 179 13.63 -3.15 -17.91
CA LEU A 179 12.79 -4.35 -17.99
C LEU A 179 11.37 -3.92 -18.40
N PHE A 180 10.77 -4.65 -19.35
CA PHE A 180 9.43 -4.35 -19.89
C PHE A 180 9.31 -3.00 -20.61
N ARG A 181 10.30 -2.66 -21.45
CA ARG A 181 10.30 -1.47 -22.33
C ARG A 181 9.03 -1.32 -23.21
N THR A 182 8.25 -2.38 -23.36
CA THR A 182 6.96 -2.40 -24.04
C THR A 182 5.92 -1.45 -23.42
N PHE A 183 6.03 -1.12 -22.12
CA PHE A 183 5.13 -0.15 -21.49
C PHE A 183 5.58 1.28 -21.76
N THR A 184 4.81 2.01 -22.55
CA THR A 184 5.11 3.40 -22.90
C THR A 184 4.45 4.39 -21.94
N PHE A 185 4.93 5.64 -21.93
CA PHE A 185 4.25 6.72 -21.19
C PHE A 185 2.79 6.91 -21.66
N GLN A 186 2.50 6.65 -22.93
CA GLN A 186 1.14 6.69 -23.46
C GLN A 186 0.23 5.65 -22.78
N ASP A 187 0.74 4.46 -22.50
CA ASP A 187 -0.03 3.40 -21.83
C ASP A 187 -0.32 3.77 -20.37
N TYR A 188 0.63 4.44 -19.71
CA TYR A 188 0.38 5.04 -18.39
C TYR A 188 -0.77 6.06 -18.46
N VAL A 189 -0.73 7.01 -19.41
CA VAL A 189 -1.78 8.03 -19.58
C VAL A 189 -3.13 7.38 -19.90
N ARG A 190 -3.18 6.43 -20.85
CA ARG A 190 -4.41 5.68 -21.20
C ARG A 190 -4.99 4.97 -19.98
N ARG A 191 -4.16 4.25 -19.21
CA ARG A 191 -4.58 3.59 -17.97
C ARG A 191 -5.17 4.59 -16.98
N ARG A 192 -4.52 5.76 -16.79
CA ARG A 192 -5.02 6.80 -15.88
C ARG A 192 -6.35 7.38 -16.35
N CYS A 193 -6.50 7.69 -17.64
CA CYS A 193 -7.76 8.18 -18.20
C CYS A 193 -8.89 7.17 -17.98
N LEU A 194 -8.64 5.87 -18.24
CA LEU A 194 -9.63 4.81 -18.01
C LEU A 194 -10.01 4.68 -16.54
N THR A 195 -9.02 4.73 -15.63
CA THR A 195 -9.29 4.68 -14.18
C THR A 195 -10.12 5.89 -13.72
N VAL A 196 -9.75 7.11 -14.13
CA VAL A 196 -10.50 8.32 -13.76
C VAL A 196 -11.92 8.29 -14.34
N LEU A 197 -12.08 7.89 -15.60
CA LEU A 197 -13.41 7.75 -16.23
C LEU A 197 -14.27 6.72 -15.48
N TYR A 198 -13.72 5.55 -15.18
CA TYR A 198 -14.42 4.52 -14.42
C TYR A 198 -14.88 5.04 -13.06
N LEU A 199 -13.97 5.66 -12.31
CA LEU A 199 -14.27 6.18 -10.98
C LEU A 199 -15.26 7.36 -11.04
N PHE A 200 -15.15 8.24 -12.02
CA PHE A 200 -16.12 9.31 -12.26
C PHE A 200 -17.54 8.76 -12.47
N LEU A 201 -17.67 7.66 -13.22
CA LEU A 201 -18.96 7.04 -13.52
C LEU A 201 -19.50 6.17 -12.36
N ARG A 202 -18.63 5.60 -11.52
CA ARG A 202 -19.01 4.52 -10.58
C ARG A 202 -18.74 4.81 -9.11
N ASN A 203 -18.04 5.88 -8.76
CA ASN A 203 -17.75 6.20 -7.36
C ASN A 203 -18.99 6.85 -6.69
N PRO A 204 -19.62 6.20 -5.69
CA PRO A 204 -20.83 6.69 -5.04
C PRO A 204 -20.58 7.96 -4.21
N TYR A 205 -19.33 8.23 -3.80
CA TYR A 205 -18.98 9.46 -3.11
C TYR A 205 -19.17 10.71 -4.00
N ARG A 206 -19.12 10.54 -5.33
CA ARG A 206 -19.20 11.61 -6.33
C ARG A 206 -18.30 12.81 -5.98
N PRO A 207 -16.96 12.65 -6.08
CA PRO A 207 -16.02 13.69 -5.69
C PRO A 207 -16.23 14.99 -6.47
N SER A 208 -16.02 16.11 -5.79
CA SER A 208 -16.01 17.45 -6.40
C SER A 208 -14.85 17.61 -7.40
N LEU A 209 -14.94 18.60 -8.30
CA LEU A 209 -13.86 18.89 -9.25
C LEU A 209 -12.53 19.20 -8.56
N SER A 210 -12.58 19.90 -7.42
CA SER A 210 -11.37 20.21 -6.65
C SER A 210 -10.73 18.94 -6.11
N GLU A 211 -11.49 17.95 -5.64
CA GLU A 211 -10.98 16.65 -5.18
C GLU A 211 -10.40 15.82 -6.33
N TRP A 212 -11.00 15.89 -7.51
CA TRP A 212 -10.46 15.23 -8.71
C TRP A 212 -9.09 15.76 -9.13
N LEU A 213 -8.84 17.07 -8.96
CA LEU A 213 -7.52 17.65 -9.22
C LEU A 213 -6.43 17.06 -8.32
N TRP A 214 -6.78 16.59 -7.13
CA TRP A 214 -5.84 15.94 -6.22
C TRP A 214 -5.53 14.48 -6.60
N SER A 215 -6.26 13.87 -7.53
CA SER A 215 -6.03 12.48 -7.97
C SER A 215 -4.68 12.27 -8.65
N ILE A 216 -4.14 13.28 -9.33
CA ILE A 216 -2.81 13.22 -9.97
C ILE A 216 -1.70 13.29 -8.92
N PRO A 217 -1.58 14.35 -8.09
CA PRO A 217 -0.54 14.41 -7.07
C PRO A 217 -0.69 13.30 -6.02
N GLY A 218 -1.93 12.91 -5.68
CA GLY A 218 -2.20 11.78 -4.78
C GLY A 218 -1.69 10.44 -5.33
N ASN A 219 -1.83 10.19 -6.63
CA ASN A 219 -1.29 8.97 -7.23
C ASN A 219 0.24 8.95 -7.22
N ALA A 220 0.89 10.05 -7.59
CA ALA A 220 2.34 10.16 -7.50
C ALA A 220 2.83 9.94 -6.05
N PHE A 221 2.16 10.59 -5.10
CA PHE A 221 2.41 10.45 -3.67
C PHE A 221 2.31 9.00 -3.18
N TYR A 222 1.37 8.21 -3.71
CA TYR A 222 1.23 6.80 -3.34
C TYR A 222 2.21 5.89 -4.07
N THR A 223 2.37 6.05 -5.40
CA THR A 223 3.15 5.14 -6.24
C THR A 223 4.67 5.29 -6.06
N ILE A 224 5.18 6.49 -5.76
CA ILE A 224 6.61 6.72 -5.54
C ILE A 224 7.17 5.89 -4.37
N PRO A 225 6.60 5.94 -3.14
CA PRO A 225 7.10 5.15 -2.02
C PRO A 225 6.73 3.66 -2.09
N LEU A 226 5.70 3.29 -2.86
CA LEU A 226 5.10 1.94 -2.81
C LEU A 226 6.10 0.79 -3.03
N PRO A 227 7.02 0.81 -4.01
CA PRO A 227 7.97 -0.29 -4.19
C PRO A 227 8.84 -0.51 -2.94
N ALA A 228 9.38 0.58 -2.37
CA ALA A 228 10.19 0.49 -1.17
C ALA A 228 9.39 0.04 0.05
N VAL A 229 8.16 0.53 0.20
CA VAL A 229 7.25 0.07 1.26
C VAL A 229 7.03 -1.43 1.12
N SER A 230 6.67 -1.93 -0.06
CA SER A 230 6.42 -3.35 -0.28
C SER A 230 7.68 -4.19 -0.03
N THR A 231 8.83 -3.82 -0.60
CA THR A 231 10.09 -4.54 -0.38
C THR A 231 10.51 -4.55 1.09
N TRP A 232 10.42 -3.41 1.79
CA TRP A 232 10.75 -3.34 3.21
C TRP A 232 9.78 -4.16 4.07
N SER A 233 8.49 -4.14 3.73
CA SER A 233 7.46 -4.93 4.42
C SER A 233 7.68 -6.43 4.26
N LEU A 234 8.12 -6.85 3.08
CA LEU A 234 8.51 -8.22 2.77
C LEU A 234 9.73 -8.65 3.59
N LEU A 235 10.79 -7.84 3.62
CA LEU A 235 12.01 -8.13 4.39
C LEU A 235 11.77 -8.13 5.90
N THR A 236 10.77 -7.37 6.38
CA THR A 236 10.43 -7.24 7.80
C THR A 236 9.15 -7.98 8.18
N VAL A 237 8.80 -9.05 7.47
CA VAL A 237 7.50 -9.73 7.62
C VAL A 237 7.21 -10.23 9.04
N LEU A 238 8.25 -10.65 9.77
CA LEU A 238 8.16 -11.17 11.15
C LEU A 238 8.29 -10.11 12.24
N HIS A 239 8.28 -8.82 11.89
CA HIS A 239 8.46 -7.75 12.88
C HIS A 239 7.14 -7.35 13.56
N ASP A 240 7.12 -7.46 14.90
CA ASP A 240 5.91 -7.30 15.74
C ASP A 240 5.46 -5.87 16.04
N SER A 241 6.12 -4.84 15.50
CA SER A 241 5.67 -3.49 15.78
C SER A 241 4.36 -3.18 15.04
N TRP A 242 3.35 -2.73 15.80
CA TRP A 242 2.15 -2.09 15.27
C TRP A 242 2.45 -0.81 14.46
N GLY A 243 3.69 -0.28 14.51
CA GLY A 243 4.15 0.90 13.75
C GLY A 243 3.47 2.22 14.12
N THR A 244 2.44 2.15 14.95
CA THR A 244 1.72 3.24 15.59
C THR A 244 1.49 2.76 17.01
N THR A 245 1.96 3.51 18.00
CA THR A 245 1.90 3.09 19.40
C THR A 245 0.45 2.89 19.82
N MET A 246 0.03 1.65 20.14
CA MET A 246 -0.95 1.50 21.21
C MET A 246 -0.29 2.10 22.44
N ARG A 247 -0.95 3.07 23.08
CA ARG A 247 -0.46 3.80 24.26
C ARG A 247 0.26 2.85 25.24
N SER A 248 1.59 2.88 25.18
CA SER A 248 2.48 2.30 26.17
C SER A 248 3.40 3.44 26.56
N THR A 249 3.03 4.07 27.67
CA THR A 249 3.73 5.16 28.33
C THR A 249 5.03 4.63 28.91
N LYS A 250 6.05 4.36 28.09
CA LYS A 250 7.40 4.00 28.56
C LYS A 250 8.41 4.02 27.42
N GLU A 251 8.91 5.20 27.07
CA GLU A 251 10.22 5.31 26.44
C GLU A 251 10.70 6.77 26.56
N LEU A 252 11.31 7.10 27.71
CA LEU A 252 12.21 8.24 27.82
C LEU A 252 13.50 7.85 27.08
N SER A 253 13.53 8.11 25.78
CA SER A 253 14.64 7.74 24.91
C SER A 253 15.50 8.97 24.61
N THR A 254 16.82 8.84 24.78
CA THR A 254 17.81 9.87 24.44
C THR A 254 17.75 10.20 22.94
N GLN A 255 18.19 11.40 22.54
CA GLN A 255 18.15 11.84 21.13
C GLN A 255 18.81 10.85 20.14
N SER A 256 19.85 10.13 20.57
CA SER A 256 20.49 9.06 19.79
C SER A 256 19.62 7.80 19.63
N SER A 257 18.80 7.48 20.64
CA SER A 257 17.81 6.40 20.59
C SER A 257 16.66 6.76 19.63
N GLU A 258 16.19 8.01 19.64
CA GLU A 258 15.17 8.48 18.69
C GLU A 258 15.66 8.47 17.23
N LEU A 259 16.89 8.90 16.96
CA LEU A 259 17.45 8.85 15.61
C LEU A 259 17.59 7.41 15.10
N ARG A 260 18.05 6.49 15.95
CA ARG A 260 18.13 5.07 15.61
C ARG A 260 16.75 4.48 15.30
N LYS A 261 15.74 4.87 16.07
CA LYS A 261 14.34 4.48 15.86
C LYS A 261 13.80 5.00 14.52
N LYS A 262 14.00 6.29 14.22
CA LYS A 262 13.62 6.88 12.93
C LYS A 262 14.33 6.22 11.75
N ALA A 263 15.63 5.96 11.89
CA ALA A 263 16.41 5.27 10.87
C ALA A 263 15.89 3.84 10.60
N TRP A 264 15.48 3.12 11.64
CA TRP A 264 14.84 1.81 11.48
C TRP A 264 13.47 1.91 10.80
N GLU A 265 12.66 2.87 11.21
CA GLU A 265 11.28 3.02 10.77
C GLU A 265 11.13 3.52 9.33
N VAL A 266 11.99 4.46 8.90
CA VAL A 266 11.86 5.13 7.59
C VAL A 266 13.19 5.25 6.83
N GLY A 267 14.31 4.73 7.34
CA GLY A 267 15.59 4.78 6.63
C GLY A 267 15.58 4.06 5.28
N PHE A 268 14.78 2.99 5.15
CA PHE A 268 14.56 2.31 3.87
C PHE A 268 13.96 3.25 2.81
N PHE A 269 13.07 4.16 3.24
CA PHE A 269 12.45 5.15 2.36
C PHE A 269 13.47 6.21 1.94
N VAL A 270 14.34 6.67 2.84
CA VAL A 270 15.43 7.60 2.51
C VAL A 270 16.36 6.98 1.45
N LEU A 271 16.77 5.72 1.64
CA LEU A 271 17.58 4.99 0.68
C LEU A 271 16.89 4.91 -0.68
N TRP A 272 15.60 4.59 -0.70
CA TRP A 272 14.80 4.52 -1.92
C TRP A 272 14.72 5.85 -2.67
N MET A 273 14.54 6.97 -1.96
CA MET A 273 14.56 8.28 -2.59
C MET A 273 15.92 8.61 -3.20
N GLY A 274 17.01 8.15 -2.57
CA GLY A 274 18.35 8.18 -3.18
C GLY A 274 18.45 7.38 -4.48
N ILE A 275 17.89 6.17 -4.51
CA ILE A 275 17.83 5.30 -5.70
C ILE A 275 17.02 5.99 -6.81
N LEU A 276 15.86 6.58 -6.50
CA LEU A 276 15.08 7.34 -7.49
C LEU A 276 15.81 8.57 -8.00
N GLY A 277 16.54 9.28 -7.13
CA GLY A 277 17.43 10.37 -7.51
C GLY A 277 18.51 9.91 -8.50
N ALA A 278 19.13 8.76 -8.23
CA ALA A 278 20.11 8.13 -9.12
C ALA A 278 19.50 7.80 -10.50
N ALA A 279 18.28 7.24 -10.51
CA ALA A 279 17.56 6.92 -11.74
C ALA A 279 17.21 8.19 -12.55
N ALA A 280 16.77 9.26 -11.88
CA ALA A 280 16.52 10.55 -12.51
C ALA A 280 17.81 11.15 -13.09
N GLY A 281 18.93 11.07 -12.36
CA GLY A 281 20.24 11.48 -12.84
C GLY A 281 20.67 10.72 -14.09
N ARG A 282 20.45 9.40 -14.12
CA ARG A 282 20.70 8.60 -15.33
C ARG A 282 19.81 9.01 -16.49
N PHE A 283 18.53 9.24 -16.24
CA PHE A 283 17.57 9.65 -17.26
C PHE A 283 17.98 10.97 -17.93
N VAL A 284 18.36 11.96 -17.12
CA VAL A 284 18.89 13.25 -17.61
C VAL A 284 20.19 13.05 -18.38
N GLY A 285 21.13 12.26 -17.85
CA GLY A 285 22.38 11.96 -18.56
C GLY A 285 22.16 11.25 -19.90
N GLY A 286 21.12 10.41 -19.99
CA GLY A 286 20.72 9.74 -21.22
C GLY A 286 20.11 10.70 -22.24
N MET A 287 19.29 11.66 -21.80
CA MET A 287 18.76 12.73 -22.66
C MET A 287 19.87 13.61 -23.24
N LEU A 288 20.93 13.84 -22.46
CA LEU A 288 22.09 14.63 -22.84
C LEU A 288 23.15 13.81 -23.61
N MET A 289 22.91 12.52 -23.88
CA MET A 289 23.83 11.61 -24.58
C MET A 289 25.26 11.60 -23.99
N LEU A 290 25.37 11.62 -22.67
CA LEU A 290 26.66 11.72 -21.98
C LEU A 290 27.51 10.44 -22.10
N ALA A 291 28.84 10.61 -22.09
CA ALA A 291 29.78 9.50 -22.02
C ALA A 291 29.64 8.73 -20.69
N PRO A 292 30.06 7.45 -20.60
CA PRO A 292 29.89 6.64 -19.39
C PRO A 292 30.44 7.27 -18.09
N SER A 293 31.57 7.98 -18.15
CA SER A 293 32.15 8.68 -17.01
C SER A 293 31.27 9.85 -16.54
N GLN A 294 30.77 10.65 -17.48
CA GLN A 294 29.84 11.75 -17.23
C GLN A 294 28.48 11.25 -16.75
N MET A 295 28.03 10.11 -17.25
CA MET A 295 26.81 9.45 -16.78
C MET A 295 26.88 9.12 -15.29
N ASN A 296 28.00 8.54 -14.83
CA ASN A 296 28.17 8.23 -13.41
C ASN A 296 28.14 9.48 -12.53
N VAL A 297 28.69 10.61 -13.02
CA VAL A 297 28.60 11.90 -12.33
C VAL A 297 27.15 12.37 -12.25
N CYS A 298 26.36 12.26 -13.31
CA CYS A 298 24.93 12.61 -13.29
C CYS A 298 24.11 11.70 -12.35
N VAL A 299 24.40 10.40 -12.33
CA VAL A 299 23.76 9.46 -11.40
C VAL A 299 24.04 9.84 -9.95
N LEU A 300 25.30 10.08 -9.59
CA LEU A 300 25.68 10.54 -8.25
C LEU A 300 25.09 11.92 -7.92
N GLY A 301 25.07 12.82 -8.92
CA GLY A 301 24.49 14.15 -8.82
C GLY A 301 22.98 14.15 -8.56
N GLY A 302 22.25 13.10 -8.94
CA GLY A 302 20.86 12.90 -8.55
C GLY A 302 20.70 12.19 -7.21
N ALA A 303 21.55 11.18 -6.94
CA ALA A 303 21.47 10.35 -5.75
C ALA A 303 21.81 11.12 -4.46
N ILE A 304 22.94 11.83 -4.45
CA ILE A 304 23.49 12.49 -3.25
C ILE A 304 22.54 13.59 -2.71
N PRO A 305 22.02 14.51 -3.54
CA PRO A 305 21.09 15.52 -3.03
C PRO A 305 19.79 14.90 -2.51
N SER A 306 19.28 13.86 -3.18
CA SER A 306 18.08 13.16 -2.74
C SER A 306 18.30 12.51 -1.37
N LEU A 307 19.42 11.79 -1.18
CA LEU A 307 19.79 11.22 0.11
C LEU A 307 19.94 12.30 1.19
N ALA A 308 20.59 13.43 0.89
CA ALA A 308 20.79 14.52 1.83
C ALA A 308 19.45 15.14 2.28
N ILE A 309 18.56 15.46 1.33
CA ILE A 309 17.25 16.06 1.59
C ILE A 309 16.39 15.11 2.45
N PHE A 310 16.31 13.83 2.09
CA PHE A 310 15.47 12.88 2.81
C PHE A 310 16.08 12.42 4.13
N THR A 311 17.40 12.44 4.28
CA THR A 311 18.06 12.24 5.58
C THR A 311 17.76 13.41 6.52
N LEU A 312 17.84 14.65 6.03
CA LEU A 312 17.46 15.84 6.79
C LEU A 312 15.99 15.77 7.21
N TRP A 313 15.10 15.44 6.28
CA TRP A 313 13.69 15.20 6.60
C TRP A 313 13.50 14.15 7.69
N MET A 314 14.17 12.99 7.58
CA MET A 314 14.07 11.93 8.58
C MET A 314 14.52 12.40 9.98
N VAL A 315 15.62 13.16 10.06
CA VAL A 315 16.11 13.73 11.31
C VAL A 315 15.06 14.68 11.92
N MET A 316 14.48 15.55 11.09
CA MET A 316 13.50 16.56 11.49
C MET A 316 12.08 16.02 11.69
N ALA A 317 11.75 14.85 11.16
CA ALA A 317 10.39 14.31 11.16
C ALA A 317 9.89 14.04 12.59
N GLU A 318 8.68 14.47 12.90
CA GLU A 318 7.98 14.17 14.16
C GLU A 318 7.35 12.78 14.16
#